data_AF-A0A4S4CGY4-F1
#
_entry.id   AF-A0A4S4CGY4-F1
#
_cell.length_a   1.000
_cell.length_b   1.000
_cell.length_c   1.000
_cell.angle_alpha   90.00
_cell.angle_beta   90.00
_cell.angle_gamma   90.00
#
_symmetry.space_group_name_H-M   'P 1'
#
loop_
_entity.id
_entity.type
_entity.pdbx_description
1 polymer ?
#
loop_
_entity_poly.entity_id
_entity_poly.type
_entity_poly.pdbx_seq_one_letter_code
_entity_poly.pdbx_strand_id
1 'polypeptide(L)'
;MSHPTVTVKIREALTYAQGRAATLGRTQQLEIGTDLFIRIAPGGRRFLLFSLDGEPERSAAEAIAAALGLKRPEYGWHQGETLRSLTVIEEGAQIVAETPGPADRED
;
A
#
# COMPACT_ATOMS: atom_id res chain seq x y z
N MET A 1 24.95 -17.15 -21.49
CA MET A 1 25.25 -15.80 -20.93
C MET A 1 24.50 -15.67 -19.63
N SER A 2 25.14 -15.33 -18.51
CA SER A 2 24.41 -15.03 -17.27
C SER A 2 23.88 -13.61 -17.31
N HIS A 3 22.60 -13.41 -16.99
CA HIS A 3 22.05 -12.08 -16.80
C HIS A 3 22.66 -11.43 -15.55
N PRO A 4 22.90 -10.11 -15.53
CA PRO A 4 23.42 -9.43 -14.35
C PRO A 4 22.37 -9.45 -13.23
N THR A 5 22.81 -9.80 -12.01
CA THR A 5 21.98 -9.64 -10.81
C THR A 5 21.98 -8.17 -10.39
N VAL A 6 20.81 -7.55 -10.42
CA VAL A 6 20.62 -6.17 -9.95
C VAL A 6 19.89 -6.20 -8.62
N THR A 7 20.43 -5.51 -7.61
CA THR A 7 19.75 -5.31 -6.33
C THR A 7 18.94 -4.03 -6.41
N VAL A 8 17.63 -4.12 -6.20
CA VAL A 8 16.73 -2.95 -6.09
C VAL A 8 16.38 -2.76 -4.62
N LYS A 9 16.49 -1.53 -4.13
CA LYS A 9 16.08 -1.23 -2.75
C LYS A 9 14.57 -1.22 -2.67
N ILE A 10 13.99 -1.83 -1.62
CA ILE A 10 12.53 -1.83 -1.44
C ILE A 10 11.93 -0.41 -1.44
N ARG A 11 12.68 0.58 -0.93
CA ARG A 11 12.28 2.00 -0.97
C ARG A 11 12.10 2.52 -2.40
N GLU A 12 12.97 2.14 -3.33
CA GLU A 12 12.85 2.54 -4.74
C GLU A 12 11.63 1.89 -5.40
N ALA A 13 11.35 0.62 -5.08
CA ALA A 13 10.15 -0.07 -5.55
C ALA A 13 8.87 0.61 -5.03
N LEU A 14 8.84 1.02 -3.75
CA LEU A 14 7.74 1.77 -3.15
C LEU A 14 7.53 3.13 -3.82
N THR A 15 8.60 3.92 -4.00
CA THR A 15 8.52 5.22 -4.68
C THR A 15 8.07 5.07 -6.14
N TYR A 16 8.56 4.04 -6.84
CA TYR A 16 8.15 3.76 -8.21
C TYR A 16 6.64 3.42 -8.30
N ALA A 17 6.15 2.55 -7.41
CA ALA A 17 4.73 2.23 -7.33
C ALA A 17 3.88 3.46 -6.95
N GLN A 18 4.34 4.31 -6.04
CA GLN A 18 3.67 5.56 -5.71
C GLN A 18 3.51 6.47 -6.92
N GLY A 19 4.60 6.68 -7.68
CA GLY A 19 4.56 7.46 -8.91
C GLY A 19 3.56 6.89 -9.91
N ARG A 20 3.54 5.56 -10.11
CA ARG A 20 2.56 4.90 -10.97
C ARG A 20 1.12 5.08 -10.47
N ALA A 21 0.87 4.99 -9.18
CA ALA A 21 -0.45 5.20 -8.60
C ALA A 21 -0.96 6.62 -8.85
N ALA A 22 -0.07 7.62 -8.77
CA ALA A 22 -0.38 9.00 -9.09
C ALA A 22 -0.59 9.23 -10.60
N THR A 23 0.33 8.75 -11.45
CA THR A 23 0.28 8.99 -12.91
C THR A 23 -0.83 8.23 -13.61
N LEU A 24 -1.10 6.99 -13.21
CA LEU A 24 -2.06 6.12 -13.89
C LEU A 24 -3.45 6.15 -13.27
N GLY A 25 -3.61 6.77 -12.10
CA GLY A 25 -4.88 6.79 -11.36
C GLY A 25 -5.36 5.39 -10.97
N ARG A 26 -4.44 4.44 -10.75
CA ARG A 26 -4.75 3.03 -10.45
C ARG A 26 -4.03 2.57 -9.20
N THR A 27 -4.70 1.76 -8.39
CA THR A 27 -4.07 1.10 -7.25
C THR A 27 -2.86 0.28 -7.69
N GLN A 28 -1.73 0.45 -7.00
CA GLN A 28 -0.53 -0.37 -7.18
C GLN A 28 -0.38 -1.28 -5.97
N GLN A 29 -0.29 -2.59 -6.21
CA GLN A 29 -0.05 -3.59 -5.16
C GLN A 29 1.38 -4.09 -5.26
N LEU A 30 2.06 -4.18 -4.11
CA LEU A 30 3.38 -4.79 -3.99
C LEU A 30 3.36 -5.82 -2.86
N GLU A 31 3.99 -6.97 -3.10
CA GLU A 31 4.44 -7.89 -2.06
C GLU A 31 5.82 -7.41 -1.59
N ILE A 32 5.96 -7.13 -0.30
CA ILE A 32 7.15 -6.49 0.30
C ILE A 32 7.80 -7.36 1.39
N GLY A 33 7.25 -8.55 1.61
CA GLY A 33 7.73 -9.60 2.50
C GLY A 33 6.93 -10.88 2.23
N THR A 34 7.29 -11.99 2.87
CA THR A 34 6.71 -13.32 2.60
C THR A 34 5.19 -13.35 2.63
N ASP A 35 4.58 -12.62 3.56
CA ASP A 35 3.13 -12.51 3.69
C ASP A 35 2.67 -11.06 3.83
N LEU A 36 3.51 -10.07 3.47
CA LEU A 36 3.25 -8.66 3.72
C LEU A 36 3.02 -7.90 2.41
N PHE A 37 1.86 -7.25 2.30
CA PHE A 37 1.40 -6.60 1.09
C PHE A 37 1.02 -5.15 1.36
N ILE A 38 1.34 -4.28 0.39
CA ILE A 38 0.92 -2.88 0.38
C ILE A 38 0.07 -2.61 -0.89
N ARG A 39 -1.06 -1.94 -0.71
CA ARG A 39 -1.85 -1.33 -1.78
C ARG A 39 -1.75 0.17 -1.70
N ILE A 40 -1.05 0.80 -2.64
CA ILE A 40 -0.98 2.25 -2.77
C ILE A 40 -2.13 2.68 -3.68
N ALA A 41 -3.05 3.49 -3.16
CA ALA A 41 -4.23 3.89 -3.90
C ALA A 41 -3.93 5.00 -4.92
N PRO A 42 -4.86 5.29 -5.86
CA PRO A 42 -4.72 6.40 -6.81
C PRO A 42 -4.34 7.72 -6.12
N GLY A 43 -3.48 8.50 -6.77
CA GLY A 43 -2.91 9.73 -6.22
C GLY A 43 -1.68 9.51 -5.33
N GLY A 44 -1.41 8.29 -4.86
CA GLY A 44 -0.15 7.94 -4.19
C GLY A 44 0.03 8.52 -2.79
N ARG A 45 -1.02 9.09 -2.19
CA ARG A 45 -0.98 9.72 -0.86
C ARG A 45 -1.73 8.93 0.22
N ARG A 46 -2.23 7.75 -0.11
CA ARG A 46 -2.80 6.78 0.82
C ARG A 46 -2.41 5.36 0.46
N PHE A 47 -2.27 4.49 1.45
CA PHE A 47 -2.08 3.07 1.24
C PHE A 47 -2.74 2.23 2.32
N LEU A 48 -2.91 0.94 2.01
CA LEU A 48 -3.37 -0.09 2.93
C LEU A 48 -2.28 -1.15 3.04
N LEU A 49 -1.87 -1.46 4.26
CA LEU A 49 -0.89 -2.50 4.60
C LEU A 49 -1.63 -3.68 5.23
N PHE A 50 -1.39 -4.89 4.74
CA PHE A 50 -2.03 -6.10 5.27
C PHE A 50 -1.07 -7.27 5.19
N SER A 51 -1.27 -8.24 6.08
CA SER A 51 -0.55 -9.51 6.03
C SER A 51 -1.50 -10.67 5.80
N LEU A 52 -1.06 -11.70 5.07
CA LEU A 52 -1.80 -12.96 4.94
C LEU A 52 -1.65 -13.85 6.18
N ASP A 53 -0.62 -13.61 7.00
CA ASP A 53 -0.38 -14.31 8.25
C ASP A 53 -0.30 -13.30 9.41
N GLY A 54 -1.46 -13.03 10.02
CA GLY A 54 -1.58 -12.14 11.18
C GLY A 54 -1.76 -10.66 10.86
N GLU A 55 -1.45 -9.82 11.86
CA GLU A 55 -1.63 -8.36 11.78
C GLU A 55 -0.31 -7.68 11.40
N PRO A 56 -0.31 -6.75 10.44
CA PRO A 56 0.91 -6.04 10.06
C PRO A 56 1.40 -5.13 11.19
N GLU A 57 2.71 -5.02 11.37
CA GLU A 57 3.27 -4.12 12.38
C GLU A 57 3.08 -2.64 12.00
N ARG A 58 2.72 -1.82 13.00
CA ARG A 58 2.64 -0.36 12.83
C ARG A 58 3.99 0.26 12.44
N SER A 59 5.09 -0.27 12.96
CA SER A 59 6.47 0.14 12.63
C SER A 59 6.75 0.08 11.12
N ALA A 60 6.27 -0.97 10.45
CA ALA A 60 6.39 -1.13 9.01
C ALA A 60 5.59 -0.07 8.25
N ALA A 61 4.36 0.22 8.69
CA ALA A 61 3.55 1.28 8.10
C ALA A 61 4.20 2.67 8.27
N GLU A 62 4.79 2.96 9.42
CA GLU A 62 5.54 4.20 9.66
C GLU A 62 6.76 4.33 8.74
N ALA A 63 7.54 3.24 8.59
CA ALA A 63 8.68 3.21 7.69
C ALA A 63 8.28 3.41 6.21
N ILE A 64 7.16 2.79 5.79
CA ILE A 64 6.61 2.95 4.46
C ILE A 64 6.11 4.39 4.25
N ALA A 65 5.36 4.95 5.20
CA ALA A 65 4.87 6.33 5.12
C ALA A 65 6.02 7.33 4.96
N ALA A 66 7.13 7.12 5.68
CA ALA A 66 8.35 7.89 5.54
C ALA A 66 9.00 7.72 4.15
N ALA A 67 9.08 6.48 3.64
CA ALA A 67 9.62 6.20 2.30
C ALA A 67 8.78 6.83 1.18
N LEU A 68 7.46 6.92 1.36
CA LEU A 68 6.51 7.57 0.46
C LEU A 68 6.43 9.09 0.65
N GLY A 69 7.16 9.64 1.64
CA GLY A 69 7.16 11.06 1.95
C GLY A 69 5.77 11.60 2.30
N LEU A 70 4.93 10.82 2.98
CA LEU A 70 3.63 11.28 3.48
C LEU A 70 3.83 12.31 4.59
N LYS A 71 3.11 13.42 4.54
CA LYS A 71 3.14 14.47 5.55
C LYS A 71 1.99 14.25 6.50
N ARG A 72 2.28 14.25 7.82
CA ARG A 72 1.27 14.06 8.88
C ARG A 72 0.36 12.85 8.59
N PRO A 73 0.93 11.63 8.44
CA PRO A 73 0.14 10.44 8.15
C PRO A 73 -0.79 10.12 9.32
N GLU A 74 -2.05 9.84 9.01
CA GLU A 74 -3.03 9.28 9.91
C GLU A 74 -3.09 7.77 9.72
N TYR A 75 -3.23 7.05 10.84
CA TYR A 75 -3.21 5.58 10.88
C TYR A 75 -4.57 5.09 11.39
N GLY A 76 -5.21 4.21 10.62
CA GLY A 76 -6.51 3.64 10.97
C GLY A 76 -6.52 2.15 10.73
N TRP A 77 -7.13 1.39 11.64
CA TRP A 77 -7.35 -0.03 11.43
C TRP A 77 -8.61 -0.26 10.60
N HIS A 78 -8.51 -1.16 9.63
CA HIS A 78 -9.64 -1.63 8.84
C HIS A 78 -9.69 -3.16 8.88
N GLN A 79 -10.82 -3.70 9.33
CA GLN A 79 -11.09 -5.13 9.35
C GLN A 79 -11.91 -5.48 8.11
N GLY A 80 -11.28 -6.18 7.16
CA GLY A 80 -12.01 -6.83 6.07
C GLY A 80 -12.59 -8.19 6.53
N GLU A 81 -13.29 -8.86 5.62
CA GLU A 81 -13.89 -10.18 5.89
C GLU A 81 -12.87 -11.25 6.28
N THR A 82 -11.68 -11.18 5.67
CA THR A 82 -10.63 -12.19 5.82
C THR A 82 -9.38 -11.67 6.50
N LEU A 83 -9.06 -10.38 6.37
CA LEU A 83 -7.78 -9.83 6.81
C LEU A 83 -7.95 -8.50 7.57
N ARG A 84 -7.12 -8.33 8.59
CA ARG A 84 -6.96 -7.05 9.29
C ARG A 84 -5.87 -6.23 8.61
N SER A 85 -6.16 -4.97 8.35
CA SER A 85 -5.28 -4.09 7.60
C SER A 85 -5.10 -2.75 8.29
N LEU A 86 -3.91 -2.16 8.10
CA LEU A 86 -3.57 -0.83 8.57
C LEU A 86 -3.62 0.14 7.40
N THR A 87 -4.59 1.04 7.44
CA THR A 87 -4.77 2.12 6.48
C THR A 87 -3.93 3.32 6.92
N VAL A 88 -3.21 3.90 5.97
CA VAL A 88 -2.40 5.11 6.18
C VAL A 88 -2.75 6.16 5.14
N ILE A 89 -3.09 7.36 5.60
CA ILE A 89 -3.57 8.46 4.75
C ILE A 89 -2.78 9.72 5.11
N GLU A 90 -2.24 10.42 4.13
CA GLU A 90 -1.73 11.79 4.38
C GLU A 90 -2.89 12.73 4.74
N GLU A 91 -2.73 13.52 5.79
CA GLU A 91 -3.70 14.56 6.18
C GLU A 91 -4.04 15.46 4.98
N GLY A 92 -5.33 15.55 4.65
CA GLY A 92 -5.84 16.33 3.52
C GLY A 92 -5.78 15.64 2.15
N ALA A 93 -5.34 14.38 2.09
CA ALA A 93 -5.46 13.59 0.86
C ALA A 93 -6.94 13.34 0.53
N GLN A 94 -7.32 13.55 -0.73
CA GLN A 94 -8.68 13.26 -1.18
C GLN A 94 -8.93 11.74 -1.16
N ILE A 95 -9.88 11.31 -0.34
CA ILE A 95 -10.34 9.92 -0.31
C ILE A 95 -11.35 9.74 -1.43
N VAL A 96 -10.89 9.24 -2.58
CA VAL A 96 -11.80 8.70 -3.58
C VAL A 96 -12.26 7.34 -3.05
N ALA A 97 -13.56 7.23 -2.76
CA ALA A 97 -14.19 5.98 -2.35
C ALA A 97 -13.81 4.88 -3.34
N GLU A 98 -13.28 3.77 -2.82
CA GLU A 98 -12.99 2.61 -3.64
C GLU A 98 -14.32 2.05 -4.13
N THR A 99 -14.45 1.86 -5.44
CA THR A 99 -15.55 1.05 -5.97
C THR A 99 -15.36 -0.36 -5.42
N PRO A 100 -16.37 -0.96 -4.77
CA PRO A 100 -16.31 -2.32 -4.28
C PRO A 100 -15.79 -3.25 -5.39
N GLY A 101 -14.91 -4.16 -5.02
CA GLY A 101 -14.38 -5.13 -5.97
C GLY A 101 -15.51 -6.07 -6.45
N PRO A 102 -15.32 -6.82 -7.55
CA PRO A 102 -16.33 -7.78 -8.00
C PRO A 102 -16.64 -8.89 -6.98
N ALA A 103 -15.89 -8.99 -5.88
CA ALA A 103 -16.18 -9.90 -4.76
C ALA A 103 -17.32 -9.42 -3.85
N ASP A 104 -17.69 -8.13 -3.91
CA ASP A 104 -18.74 -7.53 -3.07
C ASP A 104 -20.14 -7.59 -3.72
N ARG A 105 -20.30 -8.37 -4.80
CA ARG A 105 -21.59 -8.69 -5.39
C ARG A 105 -21.98 -10.10 -4.99
N GLU A 106 -22.58 -10.24 -3.82
CA GLU A 106 -23.42 -11.41 -3.52
C GLU A 106 -24.65 -11.35 -4.44
N ASP A 107 -24.99 -12.50 -5.06
CA ASP A 107 -26.18 -12.74 -5.88
C ASP A 107 -27.50 -12.53 -5.11
#